data_AF-A0A5B9DU39-F1
#
_entry.id   AF-A0A5B9DU39-F1
#
_cell.length_a   1.000
_cell.length_b   1.000
_cell.length_c   1.000
_cell.angle_alpha   90.00
_cell.angle_beta   90.00
_cell.angle_gamma   90.00
#
_symmetry.space_group_name_H-M   'P 1'
#
loop_
_entity.id
_entity.type
_entity.pdbx_description
1 polymer ?
#
loop_
_entity_poly.entity_id
_entity_poly.type
_entity_poly.pdbx_seq_one_letter_code
_entity_poly.pdbx_strand_id
1 'polypeptide(L)' 'MAKKPVTAGAPSDIPAMDYAEHERTYHGFVELLKLSILGLVILMVGLFFIIQGGQPLFGGVLIFAAIIAPPLVNILARRR' A
#
# COMPACT_ATOMS: atom_id res chain seq x y z
N MET A 1 -38.00 23.03 16.29
CA MET A 1 -38.20 22.43 14.95
C MET A 1 -37.96 20.94 15.07
N ALA A 2 -39.01 20.12 14.93
CA ALA A 2 -38.91 18.67 15.07
C ALA A 2 -38.12 18.08 13.89
N LYS A 3 -37.09 17.28 14.19
CA LYS A 3 -36.31 16.54 13.18
C LYS A 3 -37.22 15.47 12.59
N LYS A 4 -37.69 15.69 11.36
CA LYS A 4 -38.55 14.76 10.63
C LYS A 4 -37.82 13.40 10.54
N PRO A 5 -38.47 12.27 10.87
CA PRO A 5 -37.83 10.97 10.78
C PRO A 5 -37.43 10.71 9.32
N VAL A 6 -36.20 10.22 9.13
CA VAL A 6 -35.71 9.81 7.82
C VAL A 6 -36.48 8.55 7.43
N THR A 7 -37.60 8.72 6.73
CA THR A 7 -38.24 7.64 6.00
C THR A 7 -37.27 7.20 4.92
N ALA A 8 -36.80 5.95 4.98
CA ALA A 8 -36.02 5.37 3.88
C ALA A 8 -36.84 5.55 2.60
N GLY A 9 -36.33 6.35 1.66
CA GLY A 9 -36.95 6.56 0.35
C GLY A 9 -37.13 5.23 -0.37
N ALA A 10 -37.97 5.21 -1.41
CA ALA A 10 -38.11 4.01 -2.25
C ALA A 10 -36.70 3.58 -2.75
N PRO A 11 -36.42 2.28 -2.94
CA PRO A 11 -35.09 1.82 -3.35
C PRO A 11 -34.56 2.46 -4.65
N SER A 12 -35.44 3.07 -5.45
CA SER A 12 -35.12 3.89 -6.63
C SER A 12 -34.50 5.25 -6.33
N ASP A 13 -34.61 5.75 -5.09
CA ASP A 13 -34.09 7.05 -4.64
C ASP A 13 -32.68 6.94 -4.04
N ILE A 14 -32.10 5.73 -4.02
CA ILE A 14 -30.71 5.54 -3.61
C ILE A 14 -29.83 5.97 -4.79
N PRO A 15 -28.99 7.02 -4.62
CA PRO A 15 -28.09 7.44 -5.69
C PRO A 15 -27.16 6.29 -6.09
N ALA A 16 -26.96 6.11 -7.39
CA ALA A 16 -26.05 5.10 -7.91
C ALA A 16 -24.63 5.35 -7.37
N MET A 17 -24.00 4.30 -6.83
CA MET A 17 -22.65 4.37 -6.27
C MET A 17 -21.62 4.58 -7.39
N ASP A 18 -20.71 5.53 -7.23
CA ASP A 18 -19.60 5.73 -8.15
C ASP A 18 -18.52 4.66 -7.92
N TYR A 19 -18.59 3.59 -8.71
CA TYR A 19 -17.62 2.50 -8.66
C TYR A 19 -16.27 2.87 -9.26
N ALA A 20 -16.22 3.81 -10.21
CA ALA A 20 -14.99 4.14 -10.90
C ALA A 20 -13.94 4.68 -9.92
N GLU A 21 -14.37 5.54 -8.99
CA GLU A 21 -13.47 6.10 -7.99
C GLU A 21 -13.07 5.09 -6.89
N HIS A 22 -14.00 4.21 -6.50
CA HIS A 22 -13.72 3.14 -5.55
C HIS A 22 -12.70 2.14 -6.08
N GLU A 23 -12.85 1.72 -7.33
CA GLU A 23 -11.90 0.80 -7.98
C GLU A 23 -10.53 1.44 -8.14
N ARG A 24 -10.48 2.71 -8.56
CA ARG A 24 -9.22 3.46 -8.70
C ARG A 24 -8.45 3.53 -7.37
N THR A 25 -9.15 3.83 -6.28
CA THR A 25 -8.55 3.90 -4.94
C THR A 25 -8.11 2.52 -4.46
N TYR A 26 -8.93 1.50 -4.68
CA TYR A 26 -8.61 0.12 -4.31
C TYR A 26 -7.35 -0.39 -5.02
N HIS A 27 -7.20 -0.10 -6.32
CA HIS A 27 -6.00 -0.45 -7.07
C HIS A 27 -4.74 0.23 -6.50
N GLY A 28 -4.82 1.53 -6.20
CA GLY A 28 -3.71 2.25 -5.57
C GLY A 28 -3.34 1.71 -4.18
N PHE A 29 -4.35 1.36 -3.37
CA PHE A 29 -4.16 0.75 -2.05
C PHE A 29 -3.47 -0.61 -2.13
N VAL A 30 -3.94 -1.49 -3.01
CA VAL A 30 -3.36 -2.82 -3.21
C VAL A 30 -1.92 -2.72 -3.70
N GLU A 31 -1.63 -1.77 -4.59
CA GLU A 31 -0.28 -1.54 -5.08
C GLU A 31 0.65 -1.08 -3.95
N LEU A 32 0.22 -0.09 -3.16
CA LEU A 32 0.99 0.40 -2.02
C LEU A 32 1.27 -0.71 -0.99
N LEU A 33 0.29 -1.58 -0.72
CA LEU A 33 0.49 -2.74 0.14
C LEU A 33 1.57 -3.70 -0.40
N LYS A 34 1.53 -4.03 -1.69
CA LYS A 34 2.54 -4.91 -2.31
C LYS A 34 3.95 -4.33 -2.17
N LEU A 35 4.10 -3.03 -2.41
CA LEU A 35 5.39 -2.35 -2.26
C LEU A 35 5.85 -2.30 -0.80
N SER A 36 4.92 -2.10 0.14
CA SER A 36 5.22 -2.07 1.58
C SER A 36 5.67 -3.43 2.10
N ILE A 37 5.02 -4.52 1.66
CA ILE A 37 5.41 -5.90 1.98
C ILE A 37 6.80 -6.21 1.43
N LEU A 38 7.08 -5.81 0.18
CA LEU A 38 8.41 -5.99 -0.41
C LEU A 38 9.50 -5.26 0.41
N GLY A 39 9.25 -4.01 0.80
CA GLY A 39 10.16 -3.26 1.67
C GLY A 39 10.37 -3.95 3.03
N LEU A 40 9.31 -4.46 3.65
CA LEU A 40 9.38 -5.17 4.92
C LEU A 40 10.25 -6.44 4.84
N VAL A 41 10.14 -7.21 3.74
CA VAL A 41 10.99 -8.39 3.52
C VAL A 41 12.46 -8.01 3.44
N ILE A 42 12.80 -6.98 2.65
CA ILE A 42 14.19 -6.51 2.51
C ILE A 42 14.72 -6.00 3.85
N LEU A 43 13.87 -5.27 4.60
CA LEU A 43 14.22 -4.77 5.93
C LEU A 43 14.53 -5.91 6.91
N MET A 44 13.70 -6.95 6.95
CA MET A 44 13.92 -8.12 7.81
C MET A 44 15.27 -8.80 7.50
N VAL A 45 15.59 -8.95 6.21
CA VAL A 45 16.88 -9.50 5.78
C VAL A 45 18.04 -8.59 6.20
N GLY A 46 17.91 -7.27 6.01
CA GLY A 46 18.93 -6.31 6.45
C GLY A 46 19.19 -6.35 7.95
N LEU A 47 18.12 -6.43 8.76
CA LEU A 47 18.24 -6.56 10.21
C LEU A 47 18.90 -7.88 10.63
N PHE A 48 18.62 -8.98 9.93
CA PHE A 48 19.31 -10.25 10.17
C PHE A 48 20.83 -10.12 9.99
N PHE A 49 21.29 -9.49 8.90
CA PHE A 49 22.73 -9.29 8.65
C PHE A 49 23.42 -8.43 9.72
N ILE A 50 22.72 -7.42 10.26
CA ILE A 50 23.24 -6.56 11.34
C ILE A 50 23.28 -7.31 12.67
N ILE A 51 22.18 -7.95 13.07
CA ILE A 51 22.02 -8.46 14.43
C ILE A 51 22.64 -9.84 14.59
N GLN A 52 22.45 -10.73 13.61
CA GLN A 52 22.84 -12.14 13.70
C GLN A 52 24.02 -12.46 12.77
N GLY A 53 24.06 -11.85 11.59
CA GLY A 53 25.05 -12.16 10.55
C GLY A 53 26.45 -11.56 10.77
N GLY A 54 26.61 -10.63 11.72
CA GLY A 54 27.90 -9.96 11.97
C GLY A 54 28.42 -9.12 10.79
N GLN A 55 27.55 -8.78 9.83
CA GLN A 55 27.88 -8.05 8.61
C GLN A 55 27.14 -6.71 8.55
N PRO A 56 27.53 -5.72 9.38
CA PRO A 56 26.78 -4.47 9.53
C PRO A 56 26.75 -3.60 8.27
N LEU A 57 27.81 -3.64 7.45
CA LEU A 57 27.84 -2.92 6.16
C LEU A 57 26.76 -3.43 5.19
N PHE A 58 26.67 -4.75 5.01
CA PHE A 58 25.68 -5.36 4.14
C PHE A 58 24.25 -5.13 4.63
N GLY A 59 24.01 -5.30 5.93
CA GLY A 59 22.69 -5.03 6.49
C GLY A 59 22.31 -3.55 6.42
N GLY A 60 23.28 -2.62 6.59
CA GLY A 60 23.05 -1.19 6.41
C GLY A 60 22.60 -0.84 4.99
N VAL A 61 23.28 -1.38 3.96
CA VAL A 61 22.87 -1.20 2.55
C VAL A 61 21.46 -1.72 2.31
N LEU A 62 21.13 -2.89 2.87
CA LEU A 62 19.80 -3.48 2.72
C LEU A 62 18.70 -2.65 3.39
N ILE A 63 18.97 -2.00 4.52
CA ILE A 63 18.01 -1.08 5.17
C ILE A 63 17.70 0.11 4.25
N PHE A 64 18.71 0.75 3.65
CA PHE A 64 18.46 1.82 2.69
C PHE A 64 17.74 1.31 1.42
N ALA A 65 18.11 0.11 0.96
CA ALA A 65 17.44 -0.54 -0.16
C ALA A 65 15.96 -0.86 0.13
N ALA A 66 15.58 -1.15 1.38
CA ALA A 66 14.19 -1.43 1.75
C ALA A 66 13.23 -0.26 1.45
N ILE A 67 13.73 0.98 1.45
CA ILE A 67 12.94 2.18 1.14
C ILE A 67 12.97 2.49 -0.36
N ILE A 68 14.13 2.33 -1.00
CA ILE A 68 14.35 2.76 -2.39
C ILE A 68 13.91 1.68 -3.40
N ALA A 69 14.15 0.41 -3.11
CA ALA A 69 13.91 -0.68 -4.06
C ALA A 69 12.42 -0.86 -4.40
N PRO A 70 11.46 -0.83 -3.45
CA PRO A 70 10.05 -0.99 -3.81
C PRO A 70 9.51 0.04 -4.81
N PRO A 71 9.66 1.37 -4.62
CA PRO A 71 9.20 2.34 -5.61
C PRO A 71 9.98 2.23 -6.93
N LEU A 72 11.29 1.91 -6.88
CA LEU A 72 12.11 1.74 -8.09
C LEU A 72 11.63 0.56 -8.95
N VAL A 73 11.34 -0.59 -8.33
CA VAL A 73 10.79 -1.77 -9.02
C VAL A 73 9.44 -1.45 -9.65
N ASN A 74 8.59 -0.69 -8.96
CA ASN A 74 7.30 -0.28 -9.50
C ASN A 74 7.44 0.60 -10.75
N ILE A 75 8.33 1.60 -10.70
CA ILE A 75 8.63 2.48 -11.84
C ILE A 75 9.16 1.65 -13.02
N LEU A 76 10.04 0.68 -12.76
CA LEU A 76 10.60 -0.16 -13.80
C LEU A 76 9.55 -1.10 -14.41
N ALA A 77 8.67 -1.67 -13.59
CA ALA A 77 7.57 -2.53 -14.05
C ALA A 77 6.57 -1.78 -14.93
N ARG A 78 6.32 -0.49 -14.66
CA ARG A 78 5.46 0.38 -15.47
C ARG A 78 6.07 0.84 -16.79
N ARG A 79 7.37 0.61 -17.01
CA ARG A 79 8.09 0.96 -18.24
C ARG A 79 8.17 -0.18 -19.27
N ARG A 80 7.75 -1.39 -18.90
CA ARG A 80 7.66 -2.54 -19.80
C ARG A 80 6.23 -2.69 -20.30
#